data_AF-A0A2D8UN52-F1
#
_entry.id   AF-A0A2D8UN52-F1
#
_cell.length_a   1.000
_cell.length_b   1.000
_cell.length_c   1.000
_cell.angle_alpha   90.00
_cell.angle_beta   90.00
_cell.angle_gamma   90.00
#
_symmetry.space_group_name_H-M   'P 1'
#
loop_
_entity.id
_entity.type
_entity.pdbx_description
1 polymer ?
#
loop_
_entity_poly.entity_id
_entity_poly.type
_entity_poly.pdbx_seq_one_letter_code
_entity_poly.pdbx_strand_id
1 'polypeptide(L)'
;MNEDLPNKHRNHEIEKLSERNFTSLFPIEWISNSFKVDYGTDFNCEIVKERAVTGITFSVQLKGKETEKNKNHISVSNIKRSTINRWLNKLEPTLLIVYIVDENESYWKWFENNTVDLTSNNKTYTIQLSRENKLSTIDWSLIESYVTKIFNKRYRIYDFPTNEKANQKAWDLYFDGEIEQALPIFKKILRKDSENALIWNALAICQYELFDYQKALLSINRALEIEEDNKDINLTKASILTEQGGVENDKGKIENALIIYRKLIKNKHYSSTLFYNYASALTKIGDYSNSIPEFEKALSLNPNKPQIWNNLGNAYMNLGIHSFEMLCYDKALLLNPNQPETLFSKGSSLFRYFGKVDKGLELMLKASKKTQRYEYDLPYLYFWIAEAYLEKGNFKEAINWNKKGLNIFSTDKYLLHQHSRIKSKNLD
;
A
#
# COMPACT_ATOMS: atom_id res chain seq x y z
N MET A 1 0.58 59.13 8.70
CA MET A 1 -0.50 58.12 8.62
C MET A 1 0.11 56.88 7.99
N ASN A 2 0.56 55.94 8.83
CA ASN A 2 0.95 54.61 8.38
C ASN A 2 -0.36 53.82 8.23
N GLU A 3 -0.83 53.66 7.00
CA GLU A 3 -1.98 52.80 6.71
C GLU A 3 -1.52 51.35 6.60
N ASP A 4 -2.08 50.52 7.47
CA ASP A 4 -1.91 49.06 7.56
C ASP A 4 -2.27 48.35 6.24
N LEU A 5 -1.25 48.09 5.40
CA LEU A 5 -1.35 47.10 4.31
C LEU A 5 -0.16 46.12 4.29
N PRO A 6 -0.03 45.11 5.18
CA PRO A 6 1.18 44.25 5.15
C PRO A 6 1.00 42.72 5.07
N ASN A 7 -0.12 42.10 5.46
CA ASN A 7 -0.15 40.63 5.59
C ASN A 7 -0.47 39.86 4.28
N LYS A 8 -1.41 40.35 3.46
CA LYS A 8 -1.77 39.66 2.20
C LYS A 8 -0.68 39.74 1.14
N HIS A 9 0.01 40.88 1.05
CA HIS A 9 1.11 41.08 0.11
C HIS A 9 2.27 40.12 0.43
N ARG A 10 2.63 40.01 1.72
CA ARG A 10 3.74 39.16 2.14
C ARG A 10 3.46 37.67 1.96
N ASN A 11 2.25 37.20 2.28
CA ASN A 11 1.88 35.80 2.04
C ASN A 11 1.98 35.44 0.55
N HIS A 12 1.52 36.34 -0.33
CA HIS A 12 1.61 36.15 -1.78
C HIS A 12 3.06 36.18 -2.30
N GLU A 13 3.95 36.98 -1.70
CA GLU A 13 5.40 36.90 -1.99
C GLU A 13 5.98 35.54 -1.60
N ILE A 14 5.62 35.03 -0.42
CA ILE A 14 6.09 33.72 0.08
C ILE A 14 5.58 32.59 -0.83
N GLU A 15 4.31 32.65 -1.27
CA GLU A 15 3.75 31.70 -2.24
C GLU A 15 4.55 31.69 -3.55
N LYS A 16 4.87 32.87 -4.10
CA LYS A 16 5.71 32.99 -5.31
C LYS A 16 7.12 32.44 -5.11
N LEU A 17 7.72 32.64 -3.93
CA LEU A 17 9.03 32.09 -3.62
C LEU A 17 8.99 30.56 -3.52
N SER A 18 7.95 30.01 -2.88
CA SER A 18 7.72 28.57 -2.78
C SER A 18 7.57 27.94 -4.16
N GLU A 19 6.76 28.55 -5.02
CA GLU A 19 6.56 28.10 -6.40
C GLU A 19 7.86 28.14 -7.22
N ARG A 20 8.63 29.23 -7.12
CA ARG A 20 9.93 29.35 -7.80
C ARG A 20 10.91 28.31 -7.32
N ASN A 21 10.99 28.07 -6.01
CA ASN A 21 11.89 27.07 -5.45
C ASN A 21 11.52 25.66 -5.94
N PHE A 22 10.25 25.29 -5.87
CA PHE A 22 9.76 24.00 -6.35
C PHE A 22 10.03 23.80 -7.85
N THR A 23 9.60 24.74 -8.69
CA THR A 23 9.74 24.63 -10.14
C THR A 23 11.20 24.61 -10.61
N SER A 24 12.10 25.29 -9.91
CA SER A 24 13.54 25.26 -10.22
C SER A 24 14.22 23.91 -9.94
N LEU A 25 13.64 23.12 -9.03
CA LEU A 25 14.16 21.80 -8.63
C LEU A 25 13.41 20.64 -9.29
N PHE A 26 12.24 20.91 -9.89
CA PHE A 26 11.39 19.91 -10.52
C PHE A 26 12.04 19.34 -11.81
N PRO A 27 11.93 18.03 -12.09
CA PRO A 27 12.55 17.45 -13.28
C PRO A 27 12.01 18.08 -14.57
N ILE A 28 12.92 18.60 -15.40
CA ILE A 28 12.57 19.30 -16.66
C ILE A 28 11.79 18.39 -17.62
N GLU A 29 12.05 17.08 -17.58
CA GLU A 29 11.37 16.12 -18.44
C GLU A 29 9.93 15.83 -18.01
N TRP A 30 9.58 16.09 -16.75
CA TRP A 30 8.25 15.84 -16.20
C TRP A 30 7.31 17.02 -16.47
N ILE A 31 6.01 16.74 -16.46
CA ILE A 31 5.00 17.76 -16.76
C ILE A 31 4.40 18.23 -15.43
N SER A 32 4.40 19.53 -15.18
CA SER A 32 3.69 20.14 -14.05
C SER A 32 2.65 21.13 -14.55
N ASN A 33 1.37 20.88 -14.24
CA ASN A 33 0.26 21.76 -14.59
C ASN A 33 -0.31 22.41 -13.34
N SER A 34 -0.40 23.74 -13.32
CA SER A 34 -1.09 24.46 -12.25
C SER A 34 -2.61 24.41 -12.46
N PHE A 35 -3.36 24.34 -11.36
CA PHE A 35 -4.82 24.39 -11.43
C PHE A 35 -5.31 25.84 -11.53
N LYS A 36 -6.24 26.13 -12.45
CA LYS A 36 -6.88 27.46 -12.56
C LYS A 36 -7.79 27.80 -11.37
N VAL A 37 -8.15 26.82 -10.55
CA VAL A 37 -9.04 26.98 -9.39
C VAL A 37 -8.40 26.28 -8.20
N ASP A 38 -8.23 26.99 -7.09
CA ASP A 38 -7.60 26.49 -5.87
C ASP A 38 -8.51 25.46 -5.17
N TYR A 39 -8.21 24.18 -5.38
CA TYR A 39 -8.88 23.06 -4.73
C TYR A 39 -8.07 22.47 -3.57
N GLY A 40 -7.06 23.18 -3.08
CA GLY A 40 -6.13 22.65 -2.08
C GLY A 40 -5.11 21.68 -2.67
N THR A 41 -4.70 21.91 -3.92
CA THR A 41 -3.49 21.37 -4.57
C THR A 41 -3.04 22.40 -5.59
N ASP A 42 -1.76 22.71 -5.64
CA ASP A 42 -1.22 23.78 -6.51
C ASP A 42 -0.82 23.24 -7.88
N PHE A 43 -0.19 22.05 -7.92
CA PHE A 43 0.24 21.39 -9.15
C PHE A 43 -0.28 19.96 -9.26
N ASN A 44 -0.60 19.56 -10.48
CA ASN A 44 -0.62 18.16 -10.89
C ASN A 44 0.66 17.86 -11.66
N CYS A 45 1.42 16.87 -11.19
CA CYS A 45 2.69 16.47 -11.76
C CYS A 45 2.53 15.11 -12.43
N GLU A 46 3.03 14.96 -13.65
CA GLU A 46 2.98 13.75 -14.43
C GLU A 46 4.40 13.28 -14.77
N ILE A 47 4.66 12.00 -14.49
CA ILE A 47 5.96 11.38 -14.69
C ILE A 47 6.12 11.05 -16.17
N VAL A 48 7.26 11.45 -16.72
CA VAL A 48 7.68 11.11 -18.07
C VAL A 48 8.88 10.17 -17.99
N LYS A 49 8.86 9.09 -18.78
CA LYS A 49 9.92 8.09 -18.83
C LYS A 49 10.25 7.77 -20.27
N GLU A 50 11.54 7.77 -20.60
CA GLU A 50 12.02 7.45 -21.96
C GLU A 50 11.32 8.29 -23.04
N ARG A 51 11.02 9.57 -22.74
CA ARG A 51 10.28 10.52 -23.59
C ARG A 51 8.80 10.15 -23.85
N ALA A 52 8.25 9.21 -23.10
CA ALA A 52 6.82 8.88 -23.10
C ALA A 52 6.15 9.33 -21.81
N VAL A 53 4.97 9.92 -21.94
CA VAL A 53 4.10 10.25 -20.80
C VAL A 53 3.58 8.94 -20.21
N THR A 54 3.79 8.72 -18.91
CA THR A 54 3.47 7.43 -18.28
C THR A 54 2.03 7.31 -17.81
N GLY A 55 1.28 8.42 -17.73
CA GLY A 55 -0.03 8.47 -17.07
C GLY A 55 0.04 8.43 -15.54
N ILE A 56 1.25 8.26 -14.98
CA ILE A 56 1.48 8.20 -13.53
C ILE A 56 1.58 9.63 -13.02
N THR A 57 0.66 10.01 -12.14
CA THR A 57 0.55 11.38 -11.64
C THR A 57 0.70 11.47 -10.12
N PHE A 58 1.08 12.64 -9.62
CA PHE A 58 1.01 13.00 -8.21
C PHE A 58 0.67 14.48 -8.06
N SER A 59 -0.03 14.82 -6.98
CA SER A 59 -0.34 16.20 -6.67
C SER A 59 0.74 16.84 -5.81
N VAL A 60 0.96 18.14 -5.96
CA VAL A 60 1.81 18.92 -5.06
C VAL A 60 0.97 20.01 -4.42
N GLN A 61 1.04 20.11 -3.09
CA GLN A 61 0.59 21.28 -2.34
C GLN A 61 1.82 22.03 -1.83
N LEU A 62 1.92 23.28 -2.19
CA LEU A 62 2.86 24.24 -1.66
C LEU A 62 2.27 24.96 -0.45
N LYS A 63 3.14 25.19 0.53
CA LYS A 63 2.96 26.13 1.63
C LYS A 63 4.25 26.91 1.81
N GLY A 64 4.18 27.99 2.55
CA GLY A 64 5.37 28.72 2.94
C GLY A 64 5.18 29.45 4.26
N LYS A 65 6.30 29.75 4.90
CA LYS A 65 6.39 30.56 6.12
C LYS A 65 7.74 31.27 6.15
N GLU A 66 7.80 32.35 6.91
CA GLU A 66 9.05 33.09 7.12
C GLU A 66 10.10 32.25 7.82
N THR A 67 9.74 31.74 9.01
CA THR A 67 10.67 31.11 9.93
C THR A 67 10.04 29.88 10.58
N GLU A 68 10.84 28.88 10.95
CA GLU A 68 10.43 27.75 11.79
C GLU A 68 11.38 27.63 12.98
N LYS A 69 10.86 27.92 14.18
CA LYS A 69 11.66 27.92 15.42
C LYS A 69 11.99 26.50 15.90
N ASN A 70 11.17 25.51 15.53
CA ASN A 70 11.40 24.15 15.97
C ASN A 70 12.58 23.53 15.21
N LYS A 71 13.60 23.08 15.95
CA LYS A 71 14.83 22.50 15.38
C LYS A 71 14.68 21.05 14.91
N ASN A 72 13.60 20.36 15.28
CA ASN A 72 13.42 18.93 14.98
C ASN A 72 12.46 18.70 13.81
N HIS A 73 11.43 19.54 13.67
CA HIS A 73 10.40 19.37 12.64
C HIS A 73 9.83 20.70 12.17
N ILE A 74 9.10 20.67 11.06
CA ILE A 74 8.42 21.81 10.46
C ILE A 74 6.92 21.61 10.61
N SER A 75 6.24 22.53 11.29
CA SER A 75 4.79 22.43 11.53
C SER A 75 3.99 23.31 10.58
N VAL A 76 3.00 22.72 9.89
CA VAL A 76 2.02 23.45 9.07
C VAL A 76 0.67 23.33 9.76
N SER A 77 0.22 24.41 10.39
CA SER A 77 -1.07 24.48 11.07
C SER A 77 -2.19 24.93 10.15
N ASN A 78 -3.43 24.82 10.63
CA ASN A 78 -4.63 25.34 9.96
C ASN A 78 -4.97 24.70 8.61
N ILE A 79 -4.51 23.48 8.34
CA ILE A 79 -4.93 22.74 7.13
C ILE A 79 -6.39 22.32 7.32
N LYS A 80 -7.27 22.78 6.44
CA LYS A 80 -8.71 22.52 6.53
C LYS A 80 -9.01 21.03 6.38
N ARG A 81 -9.97 20.53 7.16
CA ARG A 81 -10.50 19.15 7.03
C ARG A 81 -10.92 18.82 5.59
N SER A 82 -11.52 19.77 4.87
CA SER A 82 -11.94 19.59 3.48
C SER A 82 -10.76 19.40 2.52
N THR A 83 -9.63 20.07 2.75
CA THR A 83 -8.40 19.90 1.97
C THR A 83 -7.81 18.51 2.19
N ILE A 84 -7.68 18.09 3.45
CA ILE A 84 -7.21 16.75 3.79
C ILE A 84 -8.13 15.67 3.20
N ASN A 85 -9.45 15.83 3.35
CA ASN A 85 -10.41 14.89 2.77
C ASN A 85 -10.25 14.77 1.25
N ARG A 86 -9.91 15.86 0.55
CA ARG A 86 -9.63 15.81 -0.89
C ARG A 86 -8.35 15.02 -1.19
N TRP A 87 -7.28 15.23 -0.43
CA TRP A 87 -6.05 14.46 -0.59
C TRP A 87 -6.27 12.96 -0.41
N LEU A 88 -7.06 12.57 0.60
CA LEU A 88 -7.41 11.15 0.84
C LEU A 88 -8.27 10.52 -0.26
N ASN A 89 -9.03 11.34 -1.01
CA ASN A 89 -9.94 10.86 -2.05
C ASN A 89 -9.35 10.91 -3.46
N LYS A 90 -8.11 11.40 -3.62
CA LYS A 90 -7.38 11.40 -4.89
C LYS A 90 -6.79 10.01 -5.16
N LEU A 91 -6.74 9.64 -6.44
CA LEU A 91 -6.11 8.39 -6.89
C LEU A 91 -4.59 8.51 -6.78
N GLU A 92 -4.09 9.69 -7.09
CA GLU A 92 -2.70 10.06 -7.02
C GLU A 92 -2.27 10.54 -5.62
N PRO A 93 -1.06 10.20 -5.15
CA PRO A 93 -0.56 10.71 -3.88
C PRO A 93 -0.37 12.23 -3.91
N THR A 94 -0.44 12.86 -2.73
CA THR A 94 -0.18 14.29 -2.58
C THR A 94 1.12 14.55 -1.83
N LEU A 95 2.05 15.26 -2.45
CA LEU A 95 3.30 15.73 -1.88
C LEU A 95 3.09 17.12 -1.27
N LEU A 96 3.20 17.23 0.05
CA LEU A 96 3.19 18.52 0.74
C LEU A 96 4.61 19.08 0.78
N ILE A 97 4.79 20.29 0.26
CA ILE A 97 6.07 21.02 0.25
C ILE A 97 5.90 22.33 1.02
N VAL A 98 6.87 22.63 1.89
CA VAL A 98 6.85 23.82 2.75
C VAL A 98 8.15 24.58 2.58
N TYR A 99 8.06 25.79 2.03
CA TYR A 99 9.18 26.70 1.88
C TYR A 99 9.41 27.55 3.14
N ILE A 100 10.66 27.63 3.59
CA ILE A 100 11.10 28.47 4.71
C ILE A 100 11.97 29.59 4.17
N VAL A 101 11.51 30.84 4.30
CA VAL A 101 12.19 32.02 3.71
C VAL A 101 13.59 32.21 4.31
N ASP A 102 13.71 32.18 5.63
CA ASP A 102 14.99 32.39 6.34
C ASP A 102 16.06 31.35 5.98
N GLU A 103 15.63 30.15 5.60
CA GLU A 103 16.52 29.04 5.26
C GLU A 103 16.76 28.94 3.75
N ASN A 104 15.98 29.69 2.94
CA ASN A 104 15.93 29.59 1.49
C ASN A 104 15.83 28.13 1.01
N GLU A 105 14.99 27.34 1.68
CA GLU A 105 14.89 25.89 1.50
C GLU A 105 13.44 25.42 1.60
N SER A 106 13.12 24.37 0.83
CA SER A 106 11.83 23.68 0.91
C SER A 106 11.98 22.31 1.55
N TYR A 107 10.94 21.90 2.26
CA TYR A 107 10.88 20.60 2.90
C TYR A 107 9.63 19.85 2.48
N TRP A 108 9.74 18.54 2.31
CA TRP A 108 8.67 17.75 1.71
C TRP A 108 8.23 16.55 2.55
N LYS A 109 6.97 16.16 2.36
CA LYS A 109 6.38 14.96 2.97
C LYS A 109 5.22 14.46 2.13
N TRP A 110 5.14 13.15 1.90
CA TRP A 110 3.93 12.53 1.35
C TRP A 110 2.79 12.60 2.35
N PHE A 111 1.61 12.99 1.88
CA PHE A 111 0.41 12.90 2.65
C PHE A 111 -0.13 11.47 2.59
N GLU A 112 -0.21 10.79 3.74
CA GLU A 112 -0.61 9.38 3.85
C GLU A 112 -1.91 9.24 4.64
N ASN A 113 -2.70 8.21 4.31
CA ASN A 113 -4.07 8.00 4.84
C ASN A 113 -4.18 7.93 6.36
N ASN A 114 -3.10 7.59 7.07
CA ASN A 114 -3.10 7.41 8.52
C ASN A 114 -2.49 8.59 9.30
N THR A 115 -2.17 9.70 8.62
CA THR A 115 -1.48 10.84 9.26
C THR A 115 -2.39 11.68 10.16
N VAL A 116 -3.72 11.63 9.94
CA VAL A 116 -4.69 12.51 10.60
C VAL A 116 -5.97 11.75 10.90
N ASP A 117 -6.40 11.75 12.17
CA ASP A 117 -7.70 11.21 12.57
C ASP A 117 -8.84 12.17 12.19
N LEU A 118 -9.51 11.85 11.08
CA LEU A 118 -10.66 12.58 10.58
C LEU A 118 -11.99 12.21 11.26
N THR A 119 -12.01 11.26 12.20
CA THR A 119 -13.22 10.95 12.99
C THR A 119 -13.48 12.01 14.06
N SER A 120 -12.44 12.75 14.46
CA SER A 120 -12.56 13.91 15.33
C SER A 120 -13.37 15.06 14.69
N ASN A 121 -14.06 15.86 15.52
CA ASN A 121 -14.82 17.05 15.07
C ASN A 121 -13.92 18.26 14.75
N ASN A 122 -12.62 18.07 14.57
CA ASN A 122 -11.68 19.13 14.29
C ASN A 122 -11.93 19.74 12.90
N LYS A 123 -11.95 21.08 12.83
CA LYS A 123 -12.12 21.82 11.56
C LYS A 123 -10.81 21.96 10.79
N THR A 124 -9.70 21.99 11.52
CA THR A 124 -8.35 22.15 10.98
C THR A 124 -7.37 21.21 11.68
N TYR A 125 -6.27 20.93 11.00
CA TYR A 125 -5.23 20.02 11.47
C TYR A 125 -3.83 20.62 11.27
N THR A 126 -2.87 20.08 12.02
CA THR A 126 -1.45 20.44 11.92
C THR A 126 -0.66 19.24 11.41
N ILE A 127 0.14 19.44 10.37
CA ILE A 127 1.02 18.40 9.80
C ILE A 127 2.47 18.74 10.12
N GLN A 128 3.23 17.73 10.56
CA GLN A 128 4.66 17.84 10.83
C GLN A 128 5.49 17.17 9.73
N LEU A 129 6.49 17.89 9.24
CA LEU A 129 7.48 17.43 8.26
C LEU A 129 8.86 17.29 8.93
N SER A 130 9.64 16.29 8.49
CA SER A 130 11.02 16.11 8.94
C SER A 130 11.94 17.15 8.32
N ARG A 131 12.88 17.69 9.10
CA ARG A 131 13.95 18.57 8.58
C ARG A 131 15.02 17.83 7.77
N GLU A 132 14.99 16.50 7.76
CA GLU A 132 15.87 15.71 6.90
C GLU A 132 15.38 15.69 5.45
N ASN A 133 14.09 15.94 5.21
CA ASN A 133 13.47 15.88 3.88
C ASN A 133 13.59 17.20 3.13
N LYS A 134 14.82 17.62 2.82
CA LYS A 134 15.07 18.81 1.99
C LYS A 134 14.71 18.55 0.54
N LEU A 135 14.10 19.53 -0.11
CA LEU A 135 13.76 19.47 -1.53
C LEU A 135 15.01 19.62 -2.39
N SER A 136 15.99 20.42 -1.97
CA SER A 136 17.28 20.59 -2.66
C SER A 136 18.07 19.28 -2.84
N THR A 137 17.81 18.27 -1.99
CA THR A 137 18.45 16.96 -2.03
C THR A 137 17.48 15.83 -2.35
N ILE A 138 16.29 16.13 -2.89
CA ILE A 138 15.29 15.12 -3.21
C ILE A 138 15.79 14.21 -4.33
N ASP A 139 15.67 12.90 -4.13
CA ASP A 139 15.90 11.92 -5.20
C ASP A 139 14.57 11.70 -5.95
N TRP A 140 14.45 12.34 -7.12
CA TRP A 140 13.26 12.24 -7.94
C TRP A 140 12.98 10.82 -8.46
N SER A 141 13.99 9.94 -8.51
CA SER A 141 13.77 8.53 -8.83
C SER A 141 12.99 7.79 -7.72
N LEU A 142 13.14 8.22 -6.46
CA LEU A 142 12.33 7.72 -5.35
C LEU A 142 10.88 8.22 -5.43
N ILE A 143 10.68 9.46 -5.89
CA ILE A 143 9.33 9.99 -6.18
C ILE A 143 8.69 9.17 -7.29
N GLU A 144 9.39 8.94 -8.41
CA GLU A 144 8.90 8.07 -9.48
C GLU A 144 8.51 6.69 -8.94
N SER A 145 9.41 6.05 -8.20
CA SER A 145 9.21 4.72 -7.64
C SER A 145 8.02 4.68 -6.68
N TYR A 146 7.88 5.68 -5.80
CA TYR A 146 6.79 5.77 -4.84
C TYR A 146 5.45 5.91 -5.53
N VAL A 147 5.33 6.85 -6.45
CA VAL A 147 4.09 7.11 -7.18
C VAL A 147 3.73 5.89 -8.02
N THR A 148 4.69 5.35 -8.79
CA THR A 148 4.52 4.12 -9.57
C THR A 148 4.08 2.94 -8.71
N LYS A 149 4.58 2.82 -7.47
CA LYS A 149 4.22 1.74 -6.54
C LYS A 149 2.77 1.83 -6.06
N ILE A 150 2.24 3.04 -5.88
CA ILE A 150 0.83 3.24 -5.51
C ILE A 150 -0.10 2.71 -6.59
N PHE A 151 0.24 2.92 -7.87
CA PHE A 151 -0.57 2.49 -9.01
C PHE A 151 -0.41 1.00 -9.41
N ASN A 152 0.39 0.19 -8.70
CA ASN A 152 0.82 -1.16 -9.19
C ASN A 152 0.46 -2.37 -8.31
N LYS A 153 -0.57 -2.27 -7.47
CA LYS A 153 -0.99 -3.36 -6.58
C LYS A 153 -2.15 -4.16 -7.22
N ARG A 154 -2.04 -5.49 -7.35
CA ARG A 154 -3.13 -6.36 -7.87
C ARG A 154 -3.36 -7.66 -7.05
N TYR A 155 -4.56 -8.00 -6.61
CA TYR A 155 -4.90 -9.37 -6.21
C TYR A 155 -5.91 -9.95 -7.20
N ARG A 156 -5.42 -10.72 -8.17
CA ARG A 156 -6.28 -11.39 -9.16
C ARG A 156 -7.27 -12.33 -8.49
N ILE A 157 -8.55 -11.94 -8.51
CA ILE A 157 -9.72 -12.81 -8.32
C ILE A 157 -10.12 -13.33 -9.73
N TYR A 158 -10.01 -14.64 -9.97
CA TYR A 158 -10.49 -15.37 -11.19
C TYR A 158 -11.75 -16.17 -10.82
N ASP A 159 -12.74 -16.52 -11.65
CA ASP A 159 -13.00 -16.45 -13.11
C ASP A 159 -14.42 -15.88 -13.34
N PHE A 160 -14.67 -15.11 -14.42
CA PHE A 160 -16.01 -14.62 -14.78
C PHE A 160 -16.59 -15.32 -16.02
N PRO A 161 -17.92 -15.52 -16.11
CA PRO A 161 -18.56 -16.15 -17.25
C PRO A 161 -18.46 -15.29 -18.52
N THR A 162 -17.96 -15.89 -19.60
CA THR A 162 -17.58 -15.29 -20.89
C THR A 162 -18.74 -14.98 -21.86
N ASN A 163 -19.91 -14.54 -21.38
CA ASN A 163 -21.10 -14.49 -22.25
C ASN A 163 -21.74 -13.13 -22.54
N GLU A 164 -21.19 -12.00 -22.10
CA GLU A 164 -21.65 -10.69 -22.61
C GLU A 164 -20.73 -10.14 -23.72
N LYS A 165 -21.08 -10.47 -24.97
CA LYS A 165 -20.46 -9.91 -26.19
C LYS A 165 -20.52 -8.37 -26.29
N ALA A 166 -21.29 -7.68 -25.44
CA ALA A 166 -21.53 -6.24 -25.56
C ALA A 166 -20.36 -5.35 -25.12
N ASN A 167 -19.48 -5.82 -24.23
CA ASN A 167 -18.51 -4.95 -23.54
C ASN A 167 -17.11 -5.55 -23.43
N GLN A 168 -16.67 -6.26 -24.48
CA GLN A 168 -15.38 -6.95 -24.54
C GLN A 168 -14.22 -6.05 -24.08
N LYS A 169 -14.17 -4.78 -24.51
CA LYS A 169 -13.13 -3.82 -24.08
C LYS A 169 -12.98 -3.65 -22.56
N ALA A 170 -14.07 -3.55 -21.80
CA ALA A 170 -13.98 -3.36 -20.34
C ALA A 170 -13.38 -4.61 -19.68
N TRP A 171 -13.80 -5.76 -20.16
CA TRP A 171 -13.34 -7.06 -19.70
C TRP A 171 -11.90 -7.35 -20.14
N ASP A 172 -11.51 -7.00 -21.36
CA ASP A 172 -10.14 -7.12 -21.85
C ASP A 172 -9.20 -6.32 -20.94
N LEU A 173 -9.50 -5.03 -20.71
CA LEU A 173 -8.75 -4.18 -19.79
C LEU A 173 -8.72 -4.77 -18.37
N TYR A 174 -9.84 -5.31 -17.89
CA TYR A 174 -9.89 -5.96 -16.58
C TYR A 174 -8.99 -7.19 -16.49
N PHE A 175 -9.01 -8.08 -17.48
CA PHE A 175 -8.22 -9.32 -17.49
C PHE A 175 -6.72 -9.07 -17.74
N ASP A 176 -6.41 -8.05 -18.55
CA ASP A 176 -5.06 -7.49 -18.71
C ASP A 176 -4.58 -6.78 -17.43
N GLY A 177 -5.52 -6.50 -16.52
CA GLY A 177 -5.35 -5.86 -15.22
C GLY A 177 -5.13 -4.35 -15.32
N GLU A 178 -5.46 -3.75 -16.44
CA GLU A 178 -5.60 -2.30 -16.63
C GLU A 178 -6.86 -1.78 -15.90
N ILE A 179 -6.93 -2.04 -14.59
CA ILE A 179 -8.09 -1.82 -13.72
C ILE A 179 -8.56 -0.36 -13.77
N GLU A 180 -7.61 0.58 -13.81
CA GLU A 180 -7.90 2.02 -13.88
C GLU A 180 -8.63 2.42 -15.16
N GLN A 181 -8.35 1.74 -16.28
CA GLN A 181 -9.02 1.97 -17.55
C GLN A 181 -10.35 1.21 -17.64
N ALA A 182 -10.44 0.03 -17.03
CA ALA A 182 -11.67 -0.77 -16.96
C ALA A 182 -12.76 -0.09 -16.12
N LEU A 183 -12.39 0.46 -14.96
CA LEU A 183 -13.29 1.07 -13.98
C LEU A 183 -14.25 2.15 -14.56
N PRO A 184 -13.78 3.19 -15.30
CA PRO A 184 -14.68 4.20 -15.86
C PRO A 184 -15.62 3.61 -16.93
N ILE A 185 -15.22 2.53 -17.61
CA ILE A 185 -16.07 1.85 -18.58
C ILE A 185 -17.19 1.09 -17.86
N PHE A 186 -16.89 0.35 -16.78
CA PHE A 186 -17.92 -0.28 -15.95
C PHE A 186 -18.91 0.73 -15.37
N LYS A 187 -18.43 1.90 -14.88
CA LYS A 187 -19.31 2.99 -14.46
C LYS A 187 -20.21 3.51 -15.59
N LYS A 188 -19.69 3.61 -16.82
CA LYS A 188 -20.48 4.04 -17.99
C LYS A 188 -21.56 3.02 -18.35
N ILE A 189 -21.26 1.73 -18.22
CA ILE A 189 -22.24 0.65 -18.41
C ILE A 189 -23.38 0.78 -17.39
N LEU A 190 -23.04 0.95 -16.10
CA LEU A 190 -24.03 1.09 -15.03
C LEU A 190 -24.91 2.34 -15.13
N ARG A 191 -24.47 3.39 -15.84
CA ARG A 191 -25.32 4.54 -16.16
C ARG A 191 -26.44 4.21 -17.15
N LYS A 192 -26.26 3.19 -17.97
CA LYS A 192 -27.24 2.72 -18.96
C LYS A 192 -28.07 1.55 -18.42
N ASP A 193 -27.45 0.72 -17.59
CA ASP A 193 -28.04 -0.48 -17.01
C ASP A 193 -27.64 -0.58 -15.54
N SER A 194 -28.44 0.03 -14.66
CA SER A 194 -28.15 0.10 -13.22
C SER A 194 -28.46 -1.18 -12.46
N GLU A 195 -29.18 -2.12 -13.08
CA GLU A 195 -29.65 -3.37 -12.48
C GLU A 195 -28.78 -4.57 -12.87
N ASN A 196 -27.52 -4.31 -13.27
CA ASN A 196 -26.58 -5.36 -13.65
C ASN A 196 -25.65 -5.74 -12.50
N ALA A 197 -26.02 -6.78 -11.74
CA ALA A 197 -25.26 -7.26 -10.58
C ALA A 197 -23.81 -7.66 -10.94
N LEU A 198 -23.61 -8.27 -12.12
CA LEU A 198 -22.29 -8.67 -12.61
C LEU A 198 -21.37 -7.46 -12.78
N ILE A 199 -21.86 -6.37 -13.38
CA ILE A 199 -21.07 -5.16 -13.58
C ILE A 199 -20.82 -4.41 -12.26
N TRP A 200 -21.79 -4.42 -11.33
CA TRP A 200 -21.56 -3.91 -9.98
C TRP A 200 -20.47 -4.70 -9.23
N ASN A 201 -20.47 -6.02 -9.36
CA ASN A 201 -19.43 -6.88 -8.81
C ASN A 201 -18.06 -6.58 -9.44
N ALA A 202 -17.98 -6.49 -10.77
CA ALA A 202 -16.75 -6.12 -11.47
C ALA A 202 -16.22 -4.73 -11.05
N LEU A 203 -17.11 -3.76 -10.89
CA LEU A 203 -16.77 -2.43 -10.38
C LEU A 203 -16.26 -2.49 -8.94
N ALA A 204 -16.89 -3.30 -8.08
CA ALA A 204 -16.44 -3.50 -6.71
C ALA A 204 -15.02 -4.08 -6.66
N ILE A 205 -14.73 -5.07 -7.51
CA ILE A 205 -13.38 -5.65 -7.59
C ILE A 205 -12.39 -4.63 -8.12
N CYS A 206 -12.74 -3.85 -9.14
CA CYS A 206 -11.85 -2.78 -9.63
C CYS A 206 -11.54 -1.77 -8.51
N GLN A 207 -12.52 -1.39 -7.70
CA GLN A 207 -12.32 -0.48 -6.57
C GLN A 207 -11.48 -1.10 -5.45
N TYR A 208 -11.69 -2.39 -5.17
CA TYR A 208 -10.89 -3.17 -4.24
C TYR A 208 -9.42 -3.25 -4.67
N GLU A 209 -9.18 -3.54 -5.95
CA GLU A 209 -7.83 -3.56 -6.55
C GLU A 209 -7.15 -2.18 -6.50
N LEU A 210 -7.94 -1.11 -6.41
CA LEU A 210 -7.47 0.26 -6.23
C LEU A 210 -7.46 0.70 -4.74
N PHE A 211 -7.57 -0.23 -3.80
CA PHE A 211 -7.54 0.00 -2.35
C PHE A 211 -8.64 0.90 -1.81
N ASP A 212 -9.70 1.12 -2.60
CA ASP A 212 -10.89 1.86 -2.20
C ASP A 212 -11.93 0.89 -1.62
N TYR A 213 -11.62 0.35 -0.44
CA TYR A 213 -12.47 -0.63 0.24
C TYR A 213 -13.88 -0.08 0.53
N GLN A 214 -14.00 1.22 0.80
CA GLN A 214 -15.29 1.84 1.07
C GLN A 214 -16.18 1.82 -0.17
N LYS A 215 -15.68 2.27 -1.33
CA LYS A 215 -16.46 2.21 -2.57
C LYS A 215 -16.70 0.76 -3.00
N ALA A 216 -15.70 -0.11 -2.84
CA ALA A 216 -15.84 -1.53 -3.17
C ALA A 216 -17.00 -2.17 -2.39
N LEU A 217 -17.09 -1.91 -1.08
CA LEU A 217 -18.19 -2.41 -0.25
C LEU A 217 -19.55 -1.81 -0.63
N LEU A 218 -19.61 -0.54 -1.05
CA LEU A 218 -20.86 0.05 -1.56
C LEU A 218 -21.30 -0.63 -2.86
N SER A 219 -20.38 -0.79 -3.82
CA SER A 219 -20.67 -1.42 -5.11
C SER A 219 -21.06 -2.90 -4.94
N ILE A 220 -20.39 -3.65 -4.07
CA ILE A 220 -20.72 -5.07 -3.85
C ILE A 220 -22.04 -5.24 -3.11
N ASN A 221 -22.39 -4.33 -2.20
CA ASN A 221 -23.72 -4.34 -1.57
C ASN A 221 -24.81 -4.04 -2.60
N ARG A 222 -24.58 -3.10 -3.53
CA ARG A 222 -25.51 -2.85 -4.62
C ARG A 222 -25.69 -4.08 -5.51
N ALA A 223 -24.62 -4.83 -5.78
CA ALA A 223 -24.70 -6.09 -6.51
C ALA A 223 -25.58 -7.13 -5.77
N LEU A 224 -25.46 -7.22 -4.43
CA LEU A 224 -26.27 -8.12 -3.60
C LEU A 224 -27.73 -7.67 -3.42
N GLU A 225 -28.04 -6.38 -3.57
CA GLU A 225 -29.43 -5.89 -3.61
C GLU A 225 -30.15 -6.36 -4.87
N ILE A 226 -29.42 -6.58 -5.97
CA ILE A 226 -29.96 -7.02 -7.26
C ILE A 226 -30.03 -8.56 -7.30
N GLU A 227 -28.92 -9.23 -6.98
CA GLU A 227 -28.83 -10.69 -6.92
C GLU A 227 -28.52 -11.14 -5.49
N GLU A 228 -29.61 -11.34 -4.74
CA GLU A 228 -29.50 -11.82 -3.37
C GLU A 228 -28.91 -13.25 -3.32
N ASP A 229 -28.07 -13.51 -2.32
CA ASP A 229 -27.41 -14.80 -2.07
C ASP A 229 -26.54 -15.36 -3.23
N ASN A 230 -26.10 -14.52 -4.18
CA ASN A 230 -25.14 -14.94 -5.19
C ASN A 230 -23.79 -15.34 -4.54
N LYS A 231 -23.34 -16.57 -4.79
CA LYS A 231 -22.13 -17.14 -4.16
C LYS A 231 -20.85 -16.36 -4.48
N ASP A 232 -20.70 -15.86 -5.70
CA ASP A 232 -19.48 -15.22 -6.20
C ASP A 232 -19.39 -13.77 -5.70
N ILE A 233 -20.54 -13.08 -5.64
CA ILE A 233 -20.66 -11.74 -5.06
C ILE A 233 -20.42 -11.79 -3.54
N ASN A 234 -20.98 -12.78 -2.85
CA ASN A 234 -20.73 -13.00 -1.42
C ASN A 234 -19.27 -13.33 -1.13
N LEU A 235 -18.64 -14.18 -1.95
CA LEU A 235 -17.21 -14.49 -1.83
C LEU A 235 -16.36 -13.22 -2.00
N THR A 236 -16.71 -12.38 -2.98
CA THR A 236 -16.03 -11.09 -3.22
C THR A 236 -16.17 -10.15 -2.01
N LYS A 237 -17.39 -9.99 -1.47
CA LYS A 237 -17.63 -9.18 -0.26
C LYS A 237 -16.83 -9.67 0.93
N ALA A 238 -16.81 -10.99 1.19
CA ALA A 238 -16.03 -11.57 2.27
C ALA A 238 -14.53 -11.32 2.11
N SER A 239 -14.03 -11.38 0.87
CA SER A 239 -12.63 -11.11 0.56
C SER A 239 -12.26 -9.65 0.83
N ILE A 240 -13.10 -8.70 0.37
CA ILE A 240 -12.93 -7.26 0.63
C ILE A 240 -12.91 -6.98 2.15
N LEU A 241 -13.85 -7.55 2.90
CA LEU A 241 -13.93 -7.38 4.36
C LEU A 241 -12.70 -7.97 5.08
N THR A 242 -12.20 -9.11 4.60
CA THR A 242 -11.00 -9.77 5.16
C THR A 242 -9.77 -8.88 4.99
N GLU A 243 -9.57 -8.33 3.79
CA GLU A 243 -8.42 -7.47 3.53
C GLU A 243 -8.53 -6.13 4.23
N GLN A 244 -9.67 -5.45 4.14
CA GLN A 244 -9.88 -4.19 4.84
C GLN A 244 -9.70 -4.35 6.36
N GLY A 245 -10.29 -5.41 6.95
CA GLY A 245 -10.13 -5.70 8.38
C GLY A 245 -8.68 -5.96 8.76
N GLY A 246 -7.90 -6.64 7.91
CA GLY A 246 -6.46 -6.81 8.12
C GLY A 246 -5.66 -5.51 8.06
N VAL A 247 -5.94 -4.66 7.07
CA VAL A 247 -5.24 -3.37 6.89
C VAL A 247 -5.55 -2.38 8.01
N GLU A 248 -6.80 -2.31 8.43
CA GLU A 248 -7.25 -1.39 9.47
C GLU A 248 -7.12 -1.97 10.89
N ASN A 249 -6.65 -3.22 11.02
CA ASN A 249 -6.62 -3.98 12.27
C ASN A 249 -8.00 -4.05 12.96
N ASP A 250 -9.06 -4.16 12.15
CA ASP A 250 -10.45 -4.26 12.57
C ASP A 250 -10.91 -5.73 12.52
N LYS A 251 -10.90 -6.38 13.69
CA LYS A 251 -11.33 -7.77 13.85
C LYS A 251 -12.82 -7.97 13.53
N GLY A 252 -13.67 -6.96 13.75
CA GLY A 252 -15.11 -7.05 13.51
C GLY A 252 -15.42 -7.24 12.01
N LYS A 253 -14.67 -6.57 11.14
CA LYS A 253 -14.78 -6.80 9.68
C LYS A 253 -14.38 -8.21 9.27
N ILE A 254 -13.32 -8.74 9.89
CA ILE A 254 -12.87 -10.11 9.61
C ILE A 254 -13.91 -11.12 10.13
N GLU A 255 -14.51 -10.90 11.30
CA GLU A 255 -15.60 -11.73 11.83
C GLU A 255 -16.81 -11.75 10.90
N ASN A 256 -17.20 -10.60 10.35
CA ASN A 256 -18.25 -10.51 9.33
C ASN A 256 -17.91 -11.32 8.07
N ALA A 257 -16.66 -11.27 7.61
CA ALA A 257 -16.20 -12.11 6.50
C ALA A 257 -16.30 -13.62 6.82
N LEU A 258 -15.88 -14.03 8.03
CA LEU A 258 -15.94 -15.41 8.49
C LEU A 258 -17.37 -15.96 8.52
N ILE A 259 -18.37 -15.13 8.85
CA ILE A 259 -19.79 -15.50 8.79
C ILE A 259 -20.19 -15.82 7.33
N ILE A 260 -19.80 -14.97 6.38
CA ILE A 260 -20.12 -15.17 4.96
C ILE A 260 -19.44 -16.45 4.43
N TYR A 261 -18.15 -16.64 4.72
CA TYR A 261 -17.44 -17.86 4.30
C TYR A 261 -18.10 -19.13 4.86
N ARG A 262 -18.46 -19.15 6.15
CA ARG A 262 -19.18 -20.28 6.76
C ARG A 262 -20.53 -20.54 6.09
N LYS A 263 -21.26 -19.49 5.71
CA LYS A 263 -22.52 -19.62 4.96
C LYS A 263 -22.28 -20.29 3.59
N LEU A 264 -21.28 -19.84 2.83
CA LEU A 264 -20.92 -20.42 1.53
C LEU A 264 -20.53 -21.90 1.64
N ILE A 265 -19.75 -22.25 2.67
CA ILE A 265 -19.34 -23.64 2.95
C ILE A 265 -20.57 -24.49 3.34
N LYS A 266 -21.47 -23.97 4.20
CA LYS A 266 -22.70 -24.65 4.59
C LYS A 266 -23.60 -24.94 3.37
N ASN A 267 -23.64 -24.02 2.42
CA ASN A 267 -24.39 -24.15 1.17
C ASN A 267 -23.64 -24.98 0.10
N LYS A 268 -22.52 -25.62 0.45
CA LYS A 268 -21.73 -26.50 -0.42
C LYS A 268 -21.15 -25.81 -1.67
N HIS A 269 -20.91 -24.50 -1.62
CA HIS A 269 -20.23 -23.75 -2.69
C HIS A 269 -18.71 -23.93 -2.65
N TYR A 270 -18.25 -25.17 -2.64
CA TYR A 270 -16.83 -25.50 -2.46
C TYR A 270 -15.99 -25.04 -3.66
N SER A 271 -14.94 -24.27 -3.37
CA SER A 271 -13.91 -23.89 -4.33
C SER A 271 -12.58 -23.72 -3.60
N SER A 272 -11.46 -23.91 -4.32
CA SER A 272 -10.13 -23.68 -3.77
C SER A 272 -9.99 -22.24 -3.24
N THR A 273 -10.51 -21.26 -3.99
CA THR A 273 -10.52 -19.84 -3.62
C THR A 273 -11.29 -19.58 -2.32
N LEU A 274 -12.47 -20.18 -2.14
CA LEU A 274 -13.26 -20.04 -0.92
C LEU A 274 -12.48 -20.52 0.30
N PHE A 275 -11.94 -21.73 0.24
CA PHE A 275 -11.20 -22.33 1.36
C PHE A 275 -9.91 -21.57 1.66
N TYR A 276 -9.18 -21.13 0.62
CA TYR A 276 -7.99 -20.29 0.78
C TYR A 276 -8.32 -18.95 1.46
N ASN A 277 -9.34 -18.23 0.98
CA ASN A 277 -9.71 -16.94 1.54
C ASN A 277 -10.25 -17.07 2.98
N TYR A 278 -10.99 -18.15 3.27
CA TYR A 278 -11.45 -18.46 4.62
C TYR A 278 -10.28 -18.75 5.57
N ALA A 279 -9.33 -19.58 5.15
CA ALA A 279 -8.12 -19.87 5.91
C ALA A 279 -7.25 -18.62 6.15
N SER A 280 -7.13 -17.74 5.15
CA SER A 280 -6.45 -16.46 5.28
C SER A 280 -7.15 -15.54 6.28
N ALA A 281 -8.48 -15.49 6.31
CA ALA A 281 -9.23 -14.73 7.30
C ALA A 281 -9.01 -15.26 8.73
N LEU A 282 -9.01 -16.58 8.91
CA LEU A 282 -8.69 -17.23 10.19
C LEU A 282 -7.25 -16.91 10.64
N THR A 283 -6.30 -16.94 9.72
CA THR A 283 -4.90 -16.56 9.96
C THR A 283 -4.80 -15.11 10.45
N LYS A 284 -5.55 -14.17 9.84
CA LYS A 284 -5.52 -12.74 10.23
C LYS A 284 -6.04 -12.48 11.64
N ILE A 285 -6.93 -13.32 12.17
CA ILE A 285 -7.37 -13.23 13.58
C ILE A 285 -6.50 -14.07 14.54
N GLY A 286 -5.46 -14.73 14.03
CA GLY A 286 -4.54 -15.56 14.82
C GLY A 286 -5.03 -16.99 15.06
N ASP A 287 -6.10 -17.43 14.41
CA ASP A 287 -6.63 -18.79 14.53
C ASP A 287 -5.93 -19.74 13.55
N TYR A 288 -4.64 -19.98 13.80
CA TYR A 288 -3.80 -20.79 12.92
C TYR A 288 -4.25 -22.26 12.91
N SER A 289 -4.72 -22.80 14.03
CA SER A 289 -5.17 -24.19 14.15
C SER A 289 -6.36 -24.50 13.25
N ASN A 290 -7.35 -23.60 13.18
CA ASN A 290 -8.49 -23.82 12.28
C ASN A 290 -8.17 -23.42 10.83
N SER A 291 -7.15 -22.59 10.58
CA SER A 291 -6.76 -22.21 9.22
C SER A 291 -6.13 -23.36 8.40
N ILE A 292 -5.35 -24.22 9.05
CA ILE A 292 -4.61 -25.32 8.41
C ILE A 292 -5.53 -26.28 7.63
N PRO A 293 -6.58 -26.88 8.23
CA PRO A 293 -7.44 -27.81 7.50
C PRO A 293 -8.16 -27.13 6.32
N GLU A 294 -8.41 -25.83 6.38
CA GLU A 294 -9.01 -25.08 5.29
C GLU A 294 -8.00 -24.80 4.16
N PHE A 295 -6.73 -24.49 4.48
CA PHE A 295 -5.67 -24.45 3.48
C PHE A 295 -5.45 -25.82 2.81
N GLU A 296 -5.47 -26.91 3.58
CA GLU A 296 -5.36 -28.27 3.04
C GLU A 296 -6.51 -28.62 2.08
N LYS A 297 -7.76 -28.23 2.41
CA LYS A 297 -8.89 -28.33 1.49
C LYS A 297 -8.72 -27.48 0.24
N ALA A 298 -8.16 -26.27 0.37
CA ALA A 298 -7.88 -25.43 -0.78
C ALA A 298 -6.86 -26.09 -1.72
N LEU A 299 -5.83 -26.73 -1.17
CA LEU A 299 -4.80 -27.47 -1.90
C LEU A 299 -5.29 -28.80 -2.49
N SER A 300 -6.23 -29.49 -1.83
CA SER A 300 -6.81 -30.72 -2.39
C SER A 300 -7.64 -30.42 -3.65
N LEU A 301 -8.26 -29.24 -3.71
CA LEU A 301 -8.98 -28.76 -4.91
C LEU A 301 -8.04 -28.15 -5.95
N ASN A 302 -6.96 -27.48 -5.53
CA ASN A 302 -5.97 -26.91 -6.44
C ASN A 302 -4.55 -26.99 -5.86
N PRO A 303 -3.80 -28.08 -6.15
CA PRO A 303 -2.50 -28.32 -5.52
C PRO A 303 -1.38 -27.43 -6.08
N ASN A 304 -1.59 -26.81 -7.25
CA ASN A 304 -0.56 -26.06 -7.99
C ASN A 304 -0.59 -24.56 -7.69
N LYS A 305 -0.94 -24.18 -6.45
CA LYS A 305 -0.98 -22.77 -6.02
C LYS A 305 0.10 -22.50 -4.97
N PRO A 306 1.26 -21.92 -5.38
CA PRO A 306 2.38 -21.68 -4.47
C PRO A 306 2.03 -20.74 -3.30
N GLN A 307 1.15 -19.76 -3.53
CA GLN A 307 0.60 -18.87 -2.49
C GLN A 307 -0.08 -19.62 -1.34
N ILE A 308 -0.82 -20.70 -1.63
CA ILE A 308 -1.54 -21.46 -0.62
C ILE A 308 -0.55 -22.24 0.24
N TRP A 309 0.44 -22.89 -0.39
CA TRP A 309 1.54 -23.56 0.31
C TRP A 309 2.33 -22.60 1.21
N ASN A 310 2.62 -21.39 0.73
CA ASN A 310 3.28 -20.36 1.52
C ASN A 310 2.49 -20.01 2.79
N ASN A 311 1.19 -19.74 2.65
CA ASN A 311 0.36 -19.34 3.78
C ASN A 311 0.10 -20.49 4.76
N LEU A 312 -0.01 -21.73 4.26
CA LEU A 312 -0.04 -22.92 5.11
C LEU A 312 1.27 -23.07 5.91
N GLY A 313 2.42 -22.86 5.25
CA GLY A 313 3.72 -22.84 5.92
C GLY A 313 3.79 -21.77 7.03
N ASN A 314 3.30 -20.57 6.75
CA ASN A 314 3.21 -19.50 7.75
C ASN A 314 2.29 -19.89 8.94
N ALA A 315 1.17 -20.59 8.69
CA ALA A 315 0.30 -21.07 9.75
C ALA A 315 1.01 -22.11 10.65
N TYR A 316 1.72 -23.08 10.06
CA TYR A 316 2.55 -24.03 10.82
C TYR A 316 3.69 -23.34 11.60
N MET A 317 4.34 -22.34 11.00
CA MET A 317 5.39 -21.54 11.65
C MET A 317 4.87 -20.86 12.91
N ASN A 318 3.68 -20.24 12.84
CA ASN A 318 3.07 -19.58 14.00
C ASN A 318 2.65 -20.56 15.10
N LEU A 319 2.39 -21.83 14.76
CA LEU A 319 2.16 -22.90 15.74
C LEU A 319 3.47 -23.56 16.24
N GLY A 320 4.64 -23.15 15.73
CA GLY A 320 5.94 -23.75 16.08
C GLY A 320 6.18 -25.14 15.47
N ILE A 321 5.35 -25.55 14.50
CA ILE A 321 5.43 -26.87 13.85
C ILE A 321 6.39 -26.78 12.65
N HIS A 322 7.67 -26.63 12.96
CA HIS A 322 8.71 -26.29 11.97
C HIS A 322 9.00 -27.37 10.91
N SER A 323 8.67 -28.64 11.18
CA SER A 323 8.84 -29.73 10.21
C SER A 323 7.90 -29.59 9.01
N PHE A 324 6.61 -29.33 9.26
CA PHE A 324 5.61 -29.12 8.22
C PHE A 324 5.74 -27.75 7.56
N GLU A 325 6.15 -26.72 8.30
CA GLU A 325 6.49 -25.41 7.77
C GLU A 325 7.50 -25.49 6.61
N MET A 326 8.66 -26.13 6.84
CA MET A 326 9.71 -26.21 5.83
C MET A 326 9.27 -26.97 4.59
N LEU A 327 8.51 -28.07 4.76
CA LEU A 327 7.92 -28.82 3.65
C LEU A 327 6.99 -27.94 2.80
N CYS A 328 6.18 -27.12 3.45
CA CYS A 328 5.27 -26.19 2.76
C CYS A 328 6.05 -25.15 1.94
N TYR A 329 7.08 -24.53 2.52
CA TYR A 329 7.91 -23.58 1.78
C TYR A 329 8.70 -24.24 0.65
N ASP A 330 9.18 -25.48 0.83
CA ASP A 330 9.83 -26.25 -0.24
C ASP A 330 8.86 -26.52 -1.39
N LYS A 331 7.61 -26.89 -1.11
CA LYS A 331 6.57 -27.08 -2.13
C LYS A 331 6.23 -25.77 -2.85
N ALA A 332 6.07 -24.67 -2.11
CA ALA A 332 5.82 -23.35 -2.69
C ALA A 332 6.96 -22.92 -3.64
N LEU A 333 8.23 -23.07 -3.22
CA LEU A 333 9.40 -22.72 -4.04
C LEU A 333 9.65 -23.71 -5.19
N LEU A 334 9.20 -24.96 -5.08
CA LEU A 334 9.22 -25.90 -6.21
C LEU A 334 8.28 -25.43 -7.33
N LEU A 335 7.09 -24.93 -6.96
CA LEU A 335 6.09 -24.42 -7.89
C LEU A 335 6.44 -23.01 -8.42
N ASN A 336 7.00 -22.15 -7.58
CA ASN A 336 7.50 -20.83 -7.97
C ASN A 336 8.85 -20.52 -7.28
N PRO A 337 9.98 -20.81 -7.94
CA PRO A 337 11.32 -20.63 -7.36
C PRO A 337 11.72 -19.19 -7.04
N ASN A 338 10.95 -18.22 -7.52
CA ASN A 338 11.21 -16.79 -7.38
C ASN A 338 10.11 -16.06 -6.61
N GLN A 339 9.20 -16.77 -5.93
CA GLN A 339 8.18 -16.16 -5.07
C GLN A 339 8.84 -15.41 -3.90
N PRO A 340 8.81 -14.07 -3.86
CA PRO A 340 9.55 -13.31 -2.86
C PRO A 340 9.10 -13.61 -1.43
N GLU A 341 7.79 -13.76 -1.22
CA GLU A 341 7.18 -14.01 0.10
C GLU A 341 7.70 -15.32 0.68
N THR A 342 7.75 -16.38 -0.11
CA THR A 342 8.21 -17.69 0.34
C THR A 342 9.72 -17.74 0.53
N LEU A 343 10.49 -17.08 -0.34
CA LEU A 343 11.92 -16.92 -0.15
C LEU A 343 12.22 -16.23 1.18
N PHE A 344 11.48 -15.16 1.49
CA PHE A 344 11.62 -14.43 2.75
C PHE A 344 11.14 -15.24 3.96
N SER A 345 9.94 -15.83 3.92
CA SER A 345 9.41 -16.65 5.02
C SER A 345 10.35 -17.81 5.35
N LYS A 346 10.82 -18.53 4.33
CA LYS A 346 11.79 -19.61 4.52
C LYS A 346 13.14 -19.08 5.02
N GLY A 347 13.65 -18.01 4.44
CA GLY A 347 14.94 -17.43 4.81
C GLY A 347 14.96 -16.93 6.26
N SER A 348 13.93 -16.21 6.68
CA SER A 348 13.77 -15.73 8.05
C SER A 348 13.59 -16.88 9.05
N SER A 349 12.86 -17.93 8.69
CA SER A 349 12.71 -19.11 9.54
C SER A 349 14.02 -19.88 9.71
N LEU A 350 14.75 -20.12 8.60
CA LEU A 350 16.07 -20.75 8.62
C LEU A 350 17.07 -19.99 9.50
N PHE A 351 17.03 -18.66 9.44
CA PHE A 351 17.83 -17.80 10.31
C PHE A 351 17.40 -17.94 11.78
N ARG A 352 16.12 -17.67 12.09
CA ARG A 352 15.63 -17.50 13.47
C ARG A 352 15.49 -18.80 14.26
N TYR A 353 15.04 -19.87 13.62
CA TYR A 353 14.63 -21.10 14.31
C TYR A 353 15.60 -22.26 14.08
N PHE A 354 16.39 -22.22 13.00
CA PHE A 354 17.31 -23.29 12.64
C PHE A 354 18.80 -22.89 12.72
N GLY A 355 19.11 -21.63 13.04
CA GLY A 355 20.48 -21.11 13.14
C GLY A 355 21.27 -21.15 11.83
N LYS A 356 20.60 -21.33 10.67
CA LYS A 356 21.23 -21.39 9.36
C LYS A 356 21.39 -20.00 8.77
N VAL A 357 22.24 -19.19 9.40
CA VAL A 357 22.41 -17.76 9.12
C VAL A 357 22.73 -17.49 7.65
N ASP A 358 23.71 -18.19 7.07
CA ASP A 358 24.13 -17.96 5.68
C ASP A 358 23.03 -18.24 4.67
N LYS A 359 22.37 -19.40 4.79
CA LYS A 359 21.30 -19.80 3.89
C LYS A 359 20.05 -18.94 4.08
N GLY A 360 19.76 -18.56 5.32
CA GLY A 360 18.67 -17.63 5.63
C GLY A 360 18.88 -16.28 4.97
N LEU A 361 20.07 -15.70 5.14
CA LEU A 361 20.46 -14.43 4.52
C LEU A 361 20.43 -14.50 3.00
N GLU A 362 20.96 -15.56 2.39
CA GLU A 362 20.94 -15.76 0.93
C GLU A 362 19.52 -15.70 0.38
N LEU A 363 18.58 -16.44 0.98
CA LEU A 363 17.19 -16.46 0.54
C LEU A 363 16.50 -15.11 0.76
N MET A 364 16.74 -14.43 1.89
CA MET A 364 16.18 -13.09 2.12
C MET A 364 16.73 -12.05 1.15
N LEU A 365 18.02 -12.13 0.78
CA LEU A 365 18.62 -11.28 -0.26
C LEU A 365 18.09 -11.62 -1.66
N LYS A 366 17.80 -12.90 -1.94
CA LYS A 366 17.14 -13.29 -3.18
C LYS A 366 15.71 -12.72 -3.23
N ALA A 367 14.98 -12.80 -2.11
CA ALA A 367 13.65 -12.20 -1.99
C ALA A 367 13.68 -10.70 -2.30
N SER A 368 14.60 -9.94 -1.68
CA SER A 368 14.69 -8.48 -1.88
C SER A 368 15.05 -8.04 -3.30
N LYS A 369 15.68 -8.91 -4.10
CA LYS A 369 15.94 -8.66 -5.53
C LYS A 369 14.72 -8.95 -6.41
N LYS A 370 13.75 -9.71 -5.92
CA LYS A 370 12.56 -10.15 -6.65
C LYS A 370 11.29 -9.40 -6.24
N THR A 371 11.35 -8.64 -5.15
CA THR A 371 10.33 -7.65 -4.76
C THR A 371 10.35 -6.46 -5.72
N GLN A 372 9.88 -6.66 -6.96
CA GLN A 372 9.68 -5.54 -7.90
C GLN A 372 8.31 -4.87 -7.76
N ARG A 373 7.39 -5.45 -6.98
CA ARG A 373 6.04 -4.96 -6.66
C ARG A 373 5.45 -5.92 -5.60
N TYR A 374 5.11 -5.45 -4.39
CA TYR A 374 3.85 -5.70 -3.66
C TYR A 374 3.83 -5.06 -2.25
N GLU A 375 2.82 -4.21 -2.08
CA GLU A 375 2.03 -3.79 -0.91
C GLU A 375 2.64 -3.27 0.40
N TYR A 376 3.72 -3.85 0.90
CA TYR A 376 4.44 -3.35 2.07
C TYR A 376 5.86 -3.85 1.87
N ASP A 377 6.85 -2.98 1.66
CA ASP A 377 8.27 -3.40 1.67
C ASP A 377 8.67 -3.75 3.12
N LEU A 378 8.01 -4.76 3.68
CA LEU A 378 8.13 -5.31 5.02
C LEU A 378 9.29 -4.70 5.80
N PRO A 379 9.03 -3.78 6.75
CA PRO A 379 10.05 -3.39 7.73
C PRO A 379 10.80 -4.61 8.25
N TYR A 380 10.09 -5.74 8.40
CA TYR A 380 10.62 -7.06 8.71
C TYR A 380 11.66 -7.60 7.72
N LEU A 381 11.53 -7.40 6.41
CA LEU A 381 12.55 -7.83 5.43
C LEU A 381 13.88 -7.13 5.70
N TYR A 382 13.86 -5.80 5.77
CA TYR A 382 15.05 -5.00 6.07
C TYR A 382 15.60 -5.33 7.46
N PHE A 383 14.71 -5.45 8.44
CA PHE A 383 15.05 -5.80 9.81
C PHE A 383 15.75 -7.16 9.89
N TRP A 384 15.20 -8.22 9.31
CA TRP A 384 15.77 -9.57 9.41
C TRP A 384 17.05 -9.75 8.58
N ILE A 385 17.18 -9.07 7.44
CA ILE A 385 18.45 -9.03 6.72
C ILE A 385 19.52 -8.34 7.57
N ALA A 386 19.17 -7.21 8.21
CA ALA A 386 20.09 -6.52 9.11
C ALA A 386 20.46 -7.37 10.33
N GLU A 387 19.50 -8.08 10.95
CA GLU A 387 19.78 -9.03 12.05
C GLU A 387 20.74 -10.15 11.62
N ALA A 388 20.53 -10.74 10.45
CA ALA A 388 21.43 -11.77 9.93
C ALA A 388 22.85 -11.25 9.70
N TYR A 389 23.01 -10.01 9.23
CA TYR A 389 24.33 -9.38 9.13
C TYR A 389 24.96 -9.06 10.49
N LEU A 390 24.17 -8.66 11.49
CA LEU A 390 24.65 -8.46 12.86
C LEU A 390 25.18 -9.75 13.46
N GLU A 391 24.47 -10.86 13.27
CA GLU A 391 24.90 -12.17 13.77
C GLU A 391 26.20 -12.65 13.11
N LYS A 392 26.42 -12.25 11.85
CA LYS A 392 27.69 -12.44 11.14
C LYS A 392 28.81 -11.47 11.54
N GLY A 393 28.54 -10.50 12.42
CA GLY A 393 29.49 -9.44 12.78
C GLY A 393 29.73 -8.39 11.68
N ASN A 394 28.92 -8.37 10.62
CA ASN A 394 29.03 -7.37 9.55
C ASN A 394 28.14 -6.16 9.85
N PHE A 395 28.61 -5.31 10.77
CA PHE A 395 27.88 -4.12 11.22
C PHE A 395 27.62 -3.11 10.09
N LYS A 396 28.55 -2.99 9.13
CA LYS A 396 28.40 -2.07 8.00
C LYS A 396 27.17 -2.40 7.15
N GLU A 397 27.01 -3.66 6.76
CA GLU A 397 25.84 -4.08 5.98
C GLU A 397 24.56 -4.06 6.82
N ALA A 398 24.63 -4.40 8.12
CA ALA A 398 23.48 -4.26 9.00
C ALA A 398 22.93 -2.83 9.05
N ILE A 399 23.80 -1.82 9.21
CA ILE A 399 23.42 -0.39 9.17
C ILE A 399 22.83 -0.04 7.81
N ASN A 400 23.44 -0.49 6.72
CA ASN A 400 22.99 -0.21 5.36
C ASN A 400 21.56 -0.71 5.12
N TRP A 401 21.27 -1.97 5.48
CA TRP A 401 19.95 -2.57 5.33
C TRP A 401 18.90 -1.94 6.25
N ASN A 402 19.26 -1.62 7.49
CA ASN A 402 18.37 -0.91 8.40
C ASN A 402 18.02 0.50 7.88
N LYS A 403 19.00 1.27 7.38
CA LYS A 403 18.76 2.59 6.77
C LYS A 403 17.87 2.50 5.53
N LYS A 404 18.08 1.50 4.67
CA LYS A 404 17.18 1.24 3.53
C LYS A 404 15.73 1.04 3.98
N GLY A 405 15.53 0.28 5.06
CA GLY A 405 14.21 0.13 5.67
C GLY A 405 13.64 1.45 6.18
N LEU A 406 14.40 2.21 6.97
CA LEU A 406 13.95 3.50 7.53
C LEU A 406 13.66 4.57 6.49
N ASN A 407 14.37 4.56 5.35
CA ASN A 407 14.07 5.48 4.24
C ASN A 407 12.67 5.26 3.67
N ILE A 408 12.16 4.03 3.75
CA ILE A 408 10.82 3.67 3.27
C ILE A 408 9.80 3.70 4.42
N PHE A 409 10.19 3.30 5.63
CA PHE A 409 9.35 3.19 6.82
C PHE A 409 9.93 4.01 7.98
N SER A 410 9.96 5.32 7.81
CA SER A 410 10.60 6.25 8.76
C SER A 410 10.04 6.20 10.18
N THR A 411 8.82 5.69 10.35
CA THR A 411 8.12 5.60 11.65
C THR A 411 8.02 4.17 12.20
N ASP A 412 8.62 3.17 11.53
CA ASP A 412 8.56 1.79 12.00
C ASP A 412 9.36 1.60 13.30
N LYS A 413 8.66 1.16 14.35
CA LYS A 413 9.24 1.05 15.69
C LYS A 413 10.36 0.03 15.78
N TYR A 414 10.27 -1.08 15.03
CA TYR A 414 11.27 -2.15 15.08
C TYR A 414 12.56 -1.70 14.42
N LEU A 415 12.47 -1.07 13.24
CA LEU A 415 13.62 -0.52 12.54
C LEU A 415 14.28 0.62 13.32
N LEU A 416 13.51 1.52 13.94
CA LEU A 416 14.06 2.60 14.77
C LEU A 416 14.78 2.06 16.01
N HIS A 417 14.19 1.07 16.69
CA HIS A 417 14.82 0.41 17.84
C HIS A 417 16.10 -0.32 17.43
N GLN A 418 16.04 -1.08 16.32
CA GLN A 418 17.21 -1.75 15.75
C GLN A 418 18.31 -0.74 15.42
N HIS A 419 17.98 0.40 14.81
CA HIS A 419 18.93 1.44 14.45
C HIS A 419 19.69 1.99 15.66
N SER A 420 18.98 2.30 16.75
CA SER A 420 19.57 2.76 18.01
C SER A 420 20.52 1.72 18.60
N ARG A 421 20.11 0.44 18.60
CA ARG A 421 20.93 -0.69 19.09
C ARG A 421 22.19 -0.91 18.26
N ILE A 422 22.12 -0.72 16.94
CA ILE A 422 23.30 -0.87 16.07
C ILE A 422 24.28 0.29 16.30
N LYS A 423 23.77 1.53 16.40
CA LYS A 423 24.62 2.71 16.67
C LYS A 423 25.37 2.62 17.99
N SER A 424 24.72 2.14 19.06
CA SER A 424 25.38 2.00 20.36
C SER A 424 26.53 0.99 20.35
N LYS A 425 26.50 -0.02 19.48
CA LYS A 425 27.55 -1.04 19.34
C LYS A 425 28.70 -0.65 18.39
N ASN A 426 28.53 0.44 17.63
CA ASN A 426 29.50 0.89 16.61
C ASN A 426 30.28 2.14 17.07
N LEU A 427 30.12 2.52 18.34
CA LEU A 427 30.83 3.61 19.02
C LEU A 427 31.93 3.11 19.97
N ASP A 428 32.06 1.79 20.10
CA ASP A 428 33.19 1.08 20.72
C ASP A 428 34.05 0.45 19.62
#